data_AF-A0A526Z232-F1
#
_entry.id   AF-A0A526Z232-F1
#
_cell.length_a   1.000
_cell.length_b   1.000
_cell.length_c   1.000
_cell.angle_alpha   90.00
_cell.angle_beta   90.00
_cell.angle_gamma   90.00
#
_symmetry.space_group_name_H-M   'P 1'
#
loop_
_entity.id
_entity.type
_entity.pdbx_description
1 polymer ?
#
loop_
_entity_poly.entity_id
_entity_poly.type
_entity_poly.pdbx_seq_one_letter_code
_entity_poly.pdbx_strand_id
1 'polypeptide(L)' 'LKEAATLRELARVPLGEAAERRWQAPYLVAHRADLQDALMARLAERPDISLVTGARVGGIATGPRHATATVEIAGKTVEA' A
#
# COMPACT_ATOMS: atom_id res chain seq x y z
N LEU A 1 -10.93 -10.31 21.82
CA LEU A 1 -11.21 -11.75 21.62
C LEU A 1 -12.45 -12.12 22.42
N LYS A 2 -13.38 -12.87 21.84
CA LYS A 2 -14.62 -13.29 22.51
C LYS A 2 -14.82 -14.80 22.36
N GLU A 3 -15.43 -15.42 23.35
CA GLU A 3 -15.89 -16.81 23.33
C GLU A 3 -17.07 -16.95 22.37
N ALA A 4 -17.05 -17.92 21.46
CA ALA A 4 -18.02 -18.00 20.37
C ALA A 4 -19.47 -18.26 20.86
N ALA A 5 -19.64 -19.11 21.87
CA ALA A 5 -20.95 -19.53 22.35
C ALA A 5 -21.70 -18.45 23.13
N THR A 6 -20.97 -17.59 23.84
CA THR A 6 -21.54 -16.64 24.83
C THR A 6 -21.21 -15.19 24.52
N LEU A 7 -20.30 -14.94 23.57
CA LEU A 7 -19.67 -13.64 23.32
C LEU A 7 -18.94 -13.04 24.53
N ARG A 8 -18.66 -13.85 25.56
CA ARG A 8 -17.88 -13.45 26.73
C ARG A 8 -16.48 -13.02 26.31
N GLU A 9 -16.00 -11.90 26.85
CA GLU A 9 -14.66 -11.42 26.55
C GLU A 9 -13.58 -12.41 27.05
N LEU A 10 -12.63 -12.71 26.16
CA LEU A 10 -11.46 -13.56 26.45
C LEU A 10 -10.18 -12.75 26.62
N ALA A 11 -10.02 -11.68 25.83
CA ALA A 11 -8.85 -10.81 25.86
C ALA A 11 -9.12 -9.50 25.13
N ARG A 12 -8.30 -8.49 25.43
CA ARG A 12 -8.28 -7.17 24.78
C ARG A 12 -6.85 -6.73 24.51
N VAL A 13 -6.64 -6.07 23.38
CA VAL A 13 -5.36 -5.44 23.05
C VAL A 13 -5.48 -3.94 23.38
N PRO A 14 -4.58 -3.36 24.19
CA PRO A 14 -4.65 -1.94 24.55
C PRO A 14 -4.06 -1.07 23.44
N LEU A 15 -4.87 -0.77 22.42
CA LEU A 15 -4.45 -0.08 21.19
C LEU A 15 -4.30 1.46 21.31
N GLY A 16 -4.69 2.06 22.44
CA GLY A 16 -4.50 3.50 22.69
C GLY A 16 -3.08 3.83 23.14
N GLU A 17 -2.94 4.70 24.14
CA GLU A 17 -1.62 5.21 24.57
C GLU A 17 -0.58 4.12 24.88
N ALA A 18 -0.99 2.95 25.38
CA ALA A 18 -0.08 1.85 25.67
C ALA A 18 0.58 1.29 24.39
N ALA A 19 -0.19 1.13 23.32
CA ALA A 19 0.32 0.75 22.01
C ALA A 19 1.15 1.86 21.39
N GLU A 20 0.71 3.12 21.47
CA GLU A 20 1.47 4.26 20.96
C GLU A 20 2.84 4.41 21.64
N ARG A 21 2.89 4.32 22.97
CA ARG A 21 4.18 4.32 23.71
C ARG A 21 5.07 3.14 23.33
N ARG A 22 4.50 1.99 22.96
CA ARG A 22 5.28 0.81 22.59
C ARG A 22 5.77 0.85 21.14
N TRP A 23 4.89 1.22 20.20
CA TRP A 23 5.12 1.14 18.75
C TRP A 23 5.51 2.46 18.12
N GLN A 24 5.48 3.55 18.90
CA GLN A 24 5.81 4.91 18.46
C GLN A 24 4.91 5.42 17.32
N ALA A 25 3.70 4.86 17.21
CA ALA A 25 2.68 5.24 16.25
C ALA A 25 1.29 4.74 16.71
N PRO A 26 0.20 5.43 16.32
CA PRO A 26 -1.16 5.01 16.63
C PRO A 26 -1.58 3.78 15.80
N TYR A 27 -2.45 2.96 16.39
CA TYR A 27 -3.14 1.91 15.64
C TYR A 27 -4.45 2.47 15.06
N LEU A 28 -4.49 2.67 13.75
CA LEU A 28 -5.62 3.31 13.06
C LEU A 28 -6.36 2.33 12.14
N VAL A 29 -7.64 2.62 11.91
CA VAL A 29 -8.45 1.98 10.88
C VAL A 29 -8.91 3.08 9.92
N ALA A 30 -8.81 2.81 8.62
CA ALA A 30 -9.24 3.73 7.57
C ALA A 30 -9.96 2.95 6.46
N HIS A 31 -10.81 3.65 5.70
CA HIS A 31 -11.32 3.10 4.46
C HIS A 31 -10.16 2.94 3.47
N ARG A 32 -10.17 1.82 2.74
CA ARG A 32 -9.12 1.53 1.74
C ARG A 32 -9.07 2.59 0.64
N ALA A 33 -10.22 3.14 0.25
CA ALA A 33 -10.31 4.21 -0.74
C ALA A 33 -9.62 5.48 -0.23
N ASP A 34 -9.97 5.96 0.97
CA ASP A 34 -9.40 7.17 1.55
C ASP A 34 -7.87 7.07 1.74
N LEU A 35 -7.37 5.91 2.18
CA LEU A 35 -5.92 5.70 2.29
C LEU A 35 -5.25 5.76 0.92
N GLN A 36 -5.84 5.13 -0.09
CA GLN A 36 -5.32 5.16 -1.46
C GLN A 36 -5.34 6.60 -2.02
N ASP A 37 -6.43 7.33 -1.84
CA ASP A 37 -6.58 8.71 -2.30
C ASP A 37 -5.58 9.65 -1.63
N ALA A 38 -5.36 9.49 -0.32
CA ALA A 38 -4.35 10.26 0.40
C ALA A 38 -2.93 10.02 -0.14
N LEU A 39 -2.60 8.78 -0.52
CA LEU A 39 -1.32 8.45 -1.14
C LEU A 39 -1.22 9.04 -2.56
N MET A 40 -2.30 8.98 -3.35
CA MET A 40 -2.34 9.58 -4.70
C MET A 40 -2.16 11.10 -4.65
N ALA A 41 -2.77 11.77 -3.66
CA ALA A 41 -2.59 13.21 -3.46
C ALA A 41 -1.12 13.58 -3.18
N ARG A 42 -0.42 12.81 -2.33
CA ARG A 42 1.01 13.00 -2.08
C ARG A 42 1.88 12.69 -3.31
N LEU A 43 1.46 11.76 -4.15
CA LEU A 43 2.16 11.43 -5.39
C LEU A 43 2.11 12.60 -6.38
N ALA A 44 0.97 13.30 -6.47
CA ALA A 44 0.81 14.45 -7.37
C ALA A 44 1.75 15.62 -7.03
N GLU A 45 2.24 15.67 -5.79
CA GLU A 45 3.20 16.67 -5.31
C GLU A 45 4.67 16.28 -5.58
N ARG A 46 4.93 15.08 -6.15
CA ARG A 46 6.29 14.53 -6.36
C ARG A 46 6.62 14.41 -7.85
N PRO A 47 7.36 15.36 -8.43
CA PRO A 47 7.62 15.41 -9.87
C PRO A 47 8.57 14.31 -10.38
N ASP A 48 9.29 13.65 -9.47
CA ASP A 48 10.21 12.54 -9.76
C ASP A 48 9.50 11.20 -9.94
N ILE A 49 8.20 11.11 -9.68
CA ILE A 49 7.43 9.88 -9.79
C ILE A 49 6.31 10.04 -10.82
N SER A 50 6.21 9.08 -11.76
CA SER A 50 5.10 9.00 -12.72
C SER A 50 4.21 7.80 -12.42
N LEU A 51 2.90 8.01 -12.43
CA LEU A 51 1.90 6.96 -12.32
C LEU A 51 1.25 6.72 -13.67
N VAL A 52 1.42 5.51 -14.21
CA VAL A 52 0.78 5.08 -15.45
C VAL A 52 -0.18 3.95 -15.14
N THR A 53 -1.48 4.23 -15.24
CA THR A 53 -2.54 3.22 -15.07
C THR A 53 -2.87 2.54 -16.40
N GLY A 54 -3.42 1.32 -16.34
CA GLY A 54 -3.68 0.53 -17.55
C GLY A 54 -2.41 0.01 -18.22
N ALA A 55 -1.29 0.03 -17.48
CA ALA A 55 0.01 -0.47 -17.89
C ALA A 55 0.22 -1.88 -17.34
N ARG A 56 0.25 -2.89 -18.21
CA ARG A 56 0.51 -4.28 -17.84
C ARG A 56 2.00 -4.58 -18.04
N VAL A 57 2.71 -4.91 -16.96
CA VAL A 57 4.09 -5.40 -17.06
C VAL A 57 4.07 -6.83 -17.60
N GLY A 58 4.75 -7.06 -18.72
CA GLY A 58 4.84 -8.36 -19.40
C GLY A 58 6.20 -9.05 -19.25
N GLY A 59 7.25 -8.29 -18.94
CA GLY A 59 8.60 -8.81 -18.79
C GLY A 59 9.50 -7.85 -18.02
N ILE A 60 10.51 -8.39 -17.35
CA ILE A 60 11.51 -7.61 -16.61
C ILE A 60 12.88 -8.21 -16.92
N ALA A 61 13.82 -7.35 -17.29
CA ALA A 61 15.23 -7.69 -17.44
C ALA A 61 16.05 -6.84 -16.48
N THR A 62 17.01 -7.46 -15.78
CA THR A 62 17.87 -6.78 -14.82
C THR A 62 19.33 -6.87 -15.25
N GLY A 63 20.00 -5.71 -15.33
CA GLY A 63 21.44 -5.61 -15.51
C GLY A 63 22.15 -5.14 -14.23
N PRO A 64 23.49 -5.00 -14.24
CA PRO A 64 24.26 -4.63 -13.05
C PRO A 64 23.95 -3.24 -12.46
N ARG A 65 23.37 -2.33 -13.26
CA ARG A 65 23.10 -0.92 -12.87
C ARG A 65 21.71 -0.41 -13.23
N HIS A 66 20.92 -1.17 -13.99
CA HIS A 66 19.60 -0.77 -14.42
C HIS A 66 18.69 -1.99 -14.50
N ALA A 67 17.39 -1.75 -14.39
CA ALA A 67 16.36 -2.69 -14.76
C ALA A 67 15.56 -2.09 -15.92
N THR A 68 15.02 -2.96 -16.76
CA THR A 68 14.15 -2.58 -17.87
C THR A 68 12.90 -3.45 -17.78
N ALA A 69 11.74 -2.84 -17.95
CA ALA A 69 10.45 -3.51 -17.97
C ALA A 69 9.82 -3.39 -19.36
N THR A 70 9.31 -4.50 -19.88
CA THR A 70 8.44 -4.50 -21.05
C THR A 70 7.01 -4.30 -20.58
N VAL A 71 6.38 -3.22 -21.00
CA VAL A 71 5.06 -2.80 -20.53
C VAL A 71 4.10 -2.66 -21.70
N GLU A 72 2.89 -3.20 -21.58
CA GLU A 72 1.81 -2.98 -22.53
C GLU A 72 0.87 -1.90 -22.03
N ILE A 73 0.66 -0.86 -22.83
CA ILE A 73 -0.23 0.27 -22.53
C ILE A 73 -1.12 0.49 -23.75
N ALA A 74 -2.44 0.38 -23.57
CA ALA A 74 -3.42 0.54 -24.65
C ALA A 74 -3.10 -0.29 -25.93
N GLY A 75 -2.63 -1.53 -25.74
CA GLY A 75 -2.27 -2.45 -26.82
C GLY A 75 -0.91 -2.17 -27.49
N LYS A 76 -0.12 -1.22 -26.96
CA LYS A 76 1.23 -0.91 -27.45
C LYS A 76 2.27 -1.37 -26.44
N THR A 77 3.31 -2.04 -26.91
CA THR A 77 4.46 -2.43 -26.10
C THR A 77 5.48 -1.29 -26.03
N VAL A 78 5.89 -0.94 -24.82
CA VAL A 78 6.86 0.11 -24.50
C VAL A 78 7.91 -0.47 -23.55
N GLU A 79 9.18 -0.06 -23.70
CA GLU A 79 10.22 -0.32 -22.72
C GLU A 79 10.32 0.84 -21.72
N ALA A 80 10.39 0.52 -20.44
CA ALA A 80 10.53 1.46 -19.33
C ALA A 80 11.71 1.09 -18.42
#